data_AF-A0A7Y5EIF3-F1
#
_entry.id   AF-A0A7Y5EIF3-F1
#
_cell.length_a   1.000
_cell.length_b   1.000
_cell.length_c   1.000
_cell.angle_alpha   90.00
_cell.angle_beta   90.00
_cell.angle_gamma   90.00
#
_symmetry.space_group_name_H-M   'P 1'
#
loop_
_entity.id
_entity.type
_entity.pdbx_description
1 polymer ?
#
loop_
_entity_poly.entity_id
_entity_poly.type
_entity_poly.pdbx_seq_one_letter_code
_entity_poly.pdbx_strand_id
1 'polypeptide(L)'
;MYQLRGQRVAAIPEEVIRTNAIGFCSFLNFKPKKSRKKRYDQNLEELSIYGITLNTVADDEWNEMTYGSISGHFDPTTRTISIPESIYFDACAGDRTALFVVMHEIGHLILGHQAALHYSKTPPTYAEDTEWQADAFAEYALEFLGYETKQLAFEFY
;
A
#
# COMPACT_ATOMS: atom_id res chain seq x y z
N MET A 1 14.33 13.04 17.11
CA MET A 1 14.97 12.02 16.26
C MET A 1 13.85 11.19 15.68
N TYR A 2 13.86 10.91 14.38
CA TYR A 2 12.80 10.11 13.76
C TYR A 2 12.86 8.66 14.27
N GLN A 3 11.70 8.05 14.49
CA GLN A 3 11.58 6.65 14.90
C GLN A 3 10.96 5.88 13.73
N LEU A 4 11.68 4.86 13.25
CA LEU A 4 11.17 3.98 12.19
C LEU A 4 9.93 3.23 12.71
N ARG A 5 8.90 3.16 11.88
CA ARG A 5 7.74 2.29 12.06
C ARG A 5 8.01 0.89 11.49
N GLY A 6 8.74 0.83 10.37
CA GLY A 6 9.10 -0.44 9.71
C GLY A 6 10.61 -0.65 9.58
N GLN A 7 10.99 -1.41 8.54
CA GLN A 7 12.37 -1.73 8.28
C GLN A 7 13.11 -0.54 7.69
N ARG A 8 14.42 -0.44 7.96
CA ARG A 8 15.25 0.59 7.33
C ARG A 8 15.65 0.18 5.91
N VAL A 9 15.17 0.93 4.94
CA VAL A 9 15.44 0.74 3.50
C VAL A 9 16.23 1.91 2.93
N ALA A 10 16.66 1.78 1.66
CA ALA A 10 17.28 2.88 0.95
C ALA A 10 16.32 4.07 0.85
N ALA A 11 16.87 5.29 0.96
CA ALA A 11 16.06 6.49 0.84
C ALA A 11 15.49 6.64 -0.57
N ILE A 12 14.17 6.73 -0.70
CA ILE A 12 13.49 6.99 -1.98
C ILE A 12 12.97 8.44 -1.98
N PRO A 13 13.33 9.27 -2.98
CA PRO A 13 12.77 10.60 -3.13
C PRO A 13 11.25 10.55 -3.33
N GLU A 14 10.53 11.47 -2.71
CA GLU A 14 9.07 11.51 -2.76
C GLU A 14 8.51 11.64 -4.19
N GLU A 15 9.18 12.38 -5.06
CA GLU A 15 8.83 12.47 -6.49
C GLU A 15 8.88 11.11 -7.21
N VAL A 16 9.81 10.25 -6.83
CA VAL A 16 9.94 8.89 -7.37
C VAL A 16 8.78 8.03 -6.89
N ILE A 17 8.42 8.11 -5.61
CA ILE A 17 7.26 7.41 -5.04
C ILE A 17 5.98 7.84 -5.76
N ARG A 18 5.78 9.15 -5.94
CA ARG A 18 4.63 9.71 -6.66
C ARG A 18 4.56 9.21 -8.10
N THR A 19 5.69 9.23 -8.81
CA THR A 19 5.77 8.77 -10.20
C THR A 19 5.42 7.29 -10.30
N ASN A 20 5.92 6.46 -9.38
CA ASN A 20 5.60 5.03 -9.33
C ASN A 20 4.12 4.78 -9.02
N ALA A 21 3.53 5.51 -8.08
CA ALA A 21 2.11 5.37 -7.73
C ALA A 21 1.19 5.72 -8.91
N ILE A 22 1.43 6.86 -9.56
CA ILE A 22 0.67 7.29 -10.76
C ILE A 22 0.89 6.32 -11.93
N GLY A 23 2.14 5.88 -12.12
CA GLY A 23 2.51 4.91 -13.14
C GLY A 23 1.77 3.58 -12.96
N PHE A 24 1.74 3.06 -11.74
CA PHE A 24 1.01 1.84 -11.38
C PHE A 24 -0.49 1.98 -11.67
N CYS A 25 -1.14 3.03 -11.16
CA CYS A 25 -2.57 3.24 -11.39
C CYS A 25 -2.90 3.39 -12.88
N SER A 26 -2.04 4.08 -13.64
CA SER A 26 -2.21 4.27 -15.08
C SER A 26 -2.03 2.96 -15.84
N PHE A 27 -1.03 2.16 -15.47
CA PHE A 27 -0.71 0.87 -16.08
C PHE A 27 -1.85 -0.13 -15.93
N LEU A 28 -2.37 -0.30 -14.71
CA LEU A 28 -3.55 -1.14 -14.45
C LEU A 28 -4.87 -0.45 -14.75
N ASN A 29 -4.85 0.71 -15.41
CA ASN A 29 -6.03 1.41 -15.90
C ASN A 29 -7.05 1.77 -14.79
N PHE A 30 -6.60 1.98 -13.55
CA PHE A 30 -7.44 2.52 -12.49
C PHE A 30 -7.96 3.90 -12.91
N LYS A 31 -9.28 4.09 -12.80
CA LYS A 31 -9.94 5.35 -13.16
C LYS A 31 -10.31 6.14 -11.92
N PRO A 32 -10.31 7.49 -11.99
CA PRO A 32 -10.74 8.31 -10.87
C PRO A 32 -12.15 7.96 -10.39
N LYS A 33 -12.43 8.15 -9.10
CA LYS A 33 -13.68 7.74 -8.42
C LYS A 33 -14.97 8.30 -9.05
N LYS A 34 -14.88 9.44 -9.74
CA LYS A 34 -15.99 10.11 -10.45
C LYS A 34 -16.24 9.51 -11.85
N SER A 35 -15.34 8.67 -12.35
CA SER A 35 -15.47 8.00 -13.64
C SER A 35 -16.57 6.95 -13.60
N ARG A 36 -17.44 6.94 -14.61
CA ARG A 36 -18.44 5.87 -14.81
C ARG A 36 -17.82 4.55 -15.29
N LYS A 37 -16.54 4.57 -15.66
CA LYS A 37 -15.78 3.39 -16.14
C LYS A 37 -14.86 2.80 -15.07
N LYS A 38 -14.96 3.23 -13.81
CA LYS A 38 -14.16 2.65 -12.72
C LYS A 38 -14.56 1.18 -12.52
N ARG A 39 -13.57 0.31 -12.39
CA ARG A 39 -13.72 -1.15 -12.27
C ARG A 39 -12.62 -1.68 -11.36
N TYR A 40 -12.60 -1.22 -10.10
CA TYR A 40 -11.53 -1.57 -9.16
C TYR A 40 -11.47 -3.06 -8.89
N ASP A 41 -12.63 -3.74 -8.92
CA ASP A 41 -12.74 -5.20 -8.99
C ASP A 41 -11.81 -5.77 -10.06
N GLN A 42 -12.00 -5.35 -11.32
CA GLN A 42 -11.20 -5.85 -12.44
C GLN A 42 -9.74 -5.42 -12.36
N ASN A 43 -9.48 -4.19 -11.93
CA ASN A 43 -8.12 -3.67 -11.82
C ASN A 43 -7.29 -4.44 -10.78
N LEU A 44 -7.91 -4.84 -9.66
CA LEU A 44 -7.27 -5.65 -8.63
C LEU A 44 -7.07 -7.10 -9.09
N GLU A 45 -8.07 -7.71 -9.71
CA GLU A 45 -7.93 -9.06 -10.28
C GLU A 45 -6.85 -9.15 -11.37
N GLU A 46 -6.61 -8.06 -12.10
CA GLU A 46 -5.58 -7.99 -13.15
C GLU A 46 -4.16 -8.21 -12.60
N LEU A 47 -3.93 -7.97 -11.30
CA LEU A 47 -2.64 -8.24 -10.64
C LEU A 47 -2.18 -9.69 -10.83
N SER A 48 -3.12 -10.63 -10.87
CA SER A 48 -2.83 -12.07 -11.07
C SER A 48 -2.15 -12.36 -12.41
N ILE A 49 -2.43 -11.57 -13.45
CA ILE A 49 -1.82 -11.69 -14.78
C ILE A 49 -0.31 -11.40 -14.71
N TYR A 50 0.09 -10.55 -13.77
CA TYR A 50 1.49 -10.16 -13.54
C TYR A 50 2.17 -11.03 -12.46
N GLY A 51 1.52 -12.12 -12.02
CA GLY A 51 2.06 -13.04 -11.02
C GLY A 51 2.09 -12.47 -9.60
N ILE A 52 1.21 -11.50 -9.31
CA ILE A 52 0.98 -10.94 -7.98
C ILE A 52 -0.31 -11.55 -7.45
N THR A 53 -0.23 -12.19 -6.30
CA THR A 53 -1.40 -12.84 -5.68
C THR A 53 -2.06 -11.86 -4.72
N LEU A 54 -3.35 -11.57 -4.92
CA LEU A 54 -4.18 -10.92 -3.93
C LEU A 54 -4.99 -12.01 -3.20
N ASN A 55 -4.56 -12.33 -1.98
CA ASN A 55 -5.15 -13.36 -1.15
C ASN A 55 -6.14 -12.73 -0.16
N THR A 56 -7.39 -13.15 -0.22
CA THR A 56 -8.43 -12.71 0.71
C THR A 56 -8.60 -13.74 1.82
N VAL A 57 -8.58 -13.28 3.07
CA VAL A 57 -8.75 -14.13 4.26
C VAL A 57 -10.03 -13.72 4.96
N ALA A 58 -10.82 -14.68 5.44
CA ALA A 58 -12.04 -14.37 6.19
C ALA A 58 -11.72 -13.48 7.41
N ASP A 59 -12.60 -12.52 7.71
CA ASP A 59 -12.32 -11.49 8.73
C ASP A 59 -12.05 -12.07 10.12
N ASP A 60 -12.73 -13.16 10.50
CA ASP A 60 -12.51 -13.88 11.76
C ASP A 60 -11.15 -14.58 11.79
N GLU A 61 -10.80 -15.31 10.73
CA GLU A 61 -9.50 -15.95 10.58
C GLU A 61 -8.36 -14.91 10.60
N TRP A 62 -8.52 -13.79 9.88
CA TRP A 62 -7.54 -12.70 9.89
C TRP A 62 -7.34 -12.14 11.30
N ASN A 63 -8.42 -11.87 12.02
CA ASN A 63 -8.36 -11.37 13.38
C ASN A 63 -7.69 -12.36 14.34
N GLU A 64 -7.92 -13.66 14.18
CA GLU A 64 -7.25 -14.69 14.97
C GLU A 64 -5.74 -14.77 14.67
N MET A 65 -5.36 -14.72 13.39
CA MET A 65 -3.97 -14.79 12.96
C MET A 65 -3.15 -13.57 13.34
N THR A 66 -3.75 -12.38 13.26
CA THR A 66 -3.06 -11.09 13.42
C THR A 66 -3.33 -10.42 14.76
N TYR A 67 -4.22 -10.98 15.57
CA TYR A 67 -4.77 -10.33 16.76
C TYR A 67 -5.40 -8.95 16.46
N GLY A 68 -5.85 -8.74 15.23
CA GLY A 68 -6.41 -7.46 14.76
C GLY A 68 -5.40 -6.30 14.74
N SER A 69 -4.10 -6.60 14.72
CA SER A 69 -3.04 -5.58 14.85
C SER A 69 -2.56 -4.98 13.52
N ILE A 70 -2.89 -5.61 12.39
CA ILE A 70 -2.52 -5.16 11.04
C ILE A 70 -3.72 -5.29 10.09
N SER A 71 -3.79 -4.40 9.10
CA SER A 71 -4.90 -4.34 8.13
C SER A 71 -4.59 -5.03 6.80
N GLY A 72 -3.33 -5.38 6.56
CA GLY A 72 -2.85 -6.07 5.37
C GLY A 72 -1.43 -6.59 5.60
N HIS A 73 -0.95 -7.42 4.67
CA HIS A 73 0.44 -7.88 4.68
C HIS A 73 0.91 -8.26 3.27
N PHE A 74 2.08 -7.78 2.89
CA PHE A 74 2.81 -8.22 1.70
C PHE A 74 3.97 -9.17 2.04
N ASP A 75 3.94 -10.37 1.44
CA ASP A 75 5.06 -11.32 1.45
C ASP A 75 5.87 -11.21 0.14
N PRO A 76 7.11 -10.70 0.18
CA PRO A 76 7.96 -10.57 -1.02
C PRO A 76 8.43 -11.90 -1.59
N THR A 77 8.44 -12.99 -0.81
CA THR A 77 8.91 -14.32 -1.25
C THR A 77 7.92 -14.95 -2.22
N THR A 78 6.64 -14.89 -1.86
CA THR A 78 5.55 -15.44 -2.68
C THR A 78 4.93 -14.40 -3.61
N ARG A 79 5.22 -13.10 -3.40
CA ARG A 79 4.55 -11.96 -4.04
C ARG A 79 3.04 -11.98 -3.78
N THR A 80 2.69 -12.21 -2.52
CA THR A 80 1.31 -12.30 -2.06
C THR A 80 0.98 -11.11 -1.19
N ILE A 81 -0.07 -10.38 -1.56
CA ILE A 81 -0.74 -9.40 -0.70
C ILE A 81 -1.91 -10.11 -0.05
N SER A 82 -1.90 -10.23 1.27
CA SER A 82 -2.99 -10.81 2.04
C SER A 82 -3.76 -9.70 2.77
N ILE A 83 -5.09 -9.72 2.65
CA ILE A 83 -6.00 -8.76 3.29
C ILE A 83 -7.28 -9.45 3.78
N PRO A 84 -7.99 -8.87 4.77
CA PRO A 84 -9.32 -9.32 5.12
C PRO A 84 -10.31 -9.22 3.95
N GLU A 85 -11.29 -10.12 3.90
CA GLU A 85 -12.36 -10.10 2.91
C GLU A 85 -13.11 -8.76 2.89
N SER A 86 -13.43 -8.20 4.06
CA SER A 86 -14.07 -6.89 4.16
C SER A 86 -13.28 -5.79 3.44
N ILE A 87 -11.97 -5.73 3.64
CA ILE A 87 -11.07 -4.77 2.98
C ILE A 87 -11.08 -4.99 1.46
N TYR A 88 -11.05 -6.23 0.98
CA TYR A 88 -11.11 -6.50 -0.45
C TYR A 88 -12.42 -6.00 -1.08
N PHE A 89 -13.56 -6.33 -0.47
CA PHE A 89 -14.87 -5.95 -1.00
C PHE A 89 -15.08 -4.44 -0.95
N ASP A 90 -14.66 -3.78 0.12
CA ASP A 90 -14.73 -2.33 0.26
C ASP A 90 -13.80 -1.62 -0.74
N ALA A 91 -12.61 -2.15 -0.98
CA ALA A 91 -11.70 -1.63 -2.01
C ALA A 91 -12.31 -1.76 -3.42
N CYS A 92 -12.93 -2.90 -3.73
CA CYS A 92 -13.68 -3.10 -4.97
C CYS A 92 -14.83 -2.10 -5.13
N ALA A 93 -15.53 -1.77 -4.04
CA ALA A 93 -16.59 -0.76 -4.00
C ALA A 93 -16.03 0.68 -4.12
N GLY A 94 -14.73 0.85 -3.92
CA GLY A 94 -14.04 2.12 -3.97
C GLY A 94 -14.09 2.91 -2.66
N ASP A 95 -14.20 2.21 -1.53
CA ASP A 95 -13.96 2.81 -0.23
C ASP A 95 -12.52 3.33 -0.17
N ARG A 96 -12.36 4.53 0.39
CA ARG A 96 -11.07 5.22 0.42
C ARG A 96 -10.09 4.50 1.35
N THR A 97 -10.55 4.07 2.53
CA THR A 97 -9.70 3.47 3.56
C THR A 97 -9.24 2.08 3.13
N ALA A 98 -10.16 1.28 2.59
CA ALA A 98 -9.80 -0.02 2.04
C ALA A 98 -8.83 0.09 0.86
N LEU A 99 -9.05 1.04 -0.07
CA LEU A 99 -8.10 1.31 -1.16
C LEU A 99 -6.74 1.78 -0.64
N PHE A 100 -6.69 2.57 0.45
CA PHE A 100 -5.44 2.96 1.08
C PHE A 100 -4.64 1.72 1.52
N VAL A 101 -5.27 0.81 2.27
CA VAL A 101 -4.64 -0.43 2.74
C VAL A 101 -4.09 -1.25 1.58
N VAL A 102 -4.91 -1.48 0.55
CA VAL A 102 -4.48 -2.25 -0.63
C VAL A 102 -3.33 -1.57 -1.36
N MET A 103 -3.39 -0.25 -1.57
CA MET A 103 -2.33 0.49 -2.24
C MET A 103 -1.05 0.58 -1.41
N HIS A 104 -1.15 0.56 -0.07
CA HIS A 104 -0.01 0.50 0.84
C HIS A 104 0.76 -0.81 0.64
N GLU A 105 0.08 -1.96 0.64
CA GLU A 105 0.72 -3.27 0.38
C GLU A 105 1.31 -3.36 -1.04
N ILE A 106 0.63 -2.80 -2.05
CA ILE A 106 1.17 -2.64 -3.40
C ILE A 106 2.42 -1.76 -3.38
N GLY A 107 2.45 -0.72 -2.54
CA GLY A 107 3.61 0.15 -2.34
C GLY A 107 4.84 -0.64 -1.92
N HIS A 108 4.72 -1.57 -0.97
CA HIS A 108 5.82 -2.46 -0.59
C HIS A 108 6.36 -3.26 -1.76
N LEU A 109 5.47 -3.78 -2.61
CA LEU A 109 5.84 -4.53 -3.81
C LEU A 109 6.53 -3.63 -4.85
N ILE A 110 5.91 -2.51 -5.23
CA ILE A 110 6.37 -1.66 -6.34
C ILE A 110 7.65 -0.91 -6.00
N LEU A 111 7.81 -0.48 -4.74
CA LEU A 111 9.05 0.16 -4.28
C LEU A 111 10.17 -0.86 -3.99
N GLY A 112 9.86 -2.16 -4.08
CA GLY A 112 10.84 -3.23 -3.91
C GLY A 112 11.45 -3.22 -2.52
N HIS A 113 10.64 -3.01 -1.48
CA HIS A 113 11.12 -2.92 -0.11
C HIS A 113 11.89 -4.20 0.27
N GLN A 114 13.18 -4.02 0.56
CA GLN A 114 14.08 -5.06 1.03
C GLN A 114 14.99 -4.43 2.08
N ALA A 115 15.14 -5.09 3.23
CA ALA A 115 16.01 -4.58 4.27
C ALA A 115 17.45 -4.43 3.75
N ALA A 116 18.00 -3.22 3.87
CA ALA A 116 19.30 -2.88 3.27
C ALA A 116 20.29 -2.25 4.28
N LEU A 117 19.80 -1.59 5.32
CA LEU A 117 20.61 -0.71 6.19
C LEU A 117 20.70 -1.18 7.65
N HIS A 118 20.87 -2.49 7.88
CA HIS A 118 20.87 -3.13 9.21
C HIS A 118 21.91 -2.59 10.22
N TYR A 119 22.99 -1.94 9.75
CA TYR A 119 24.10 -1.46 10.60
C TYR A 119 24.49 0.00 10.34
N SER A 120 23.56 0.83 9.87
CA SER A 120 23.88 2.24 9.60
C SER A 120 24.21 3.00 10.90
N LYS A 121 25.31 3.76 10.86
CA LYS A 121 25.77 4.61 11.96
C LYS A 121 25.09 5.99 11.98
N THR A 122 24.26 6.29 10.99
CA THR A 122 23.53 7.55 10.90
C THR A 122 22.12 7.39 11.49
N PRO A 123 21.56 8.43 12.13
CA PRO A 123 20.16 8.47 12.49
C PRO A 123 19.26 8.13 11.28
N PRO A 124 18.19 7.33 11.46
CA PRO A 124 17.23 7.09 10.40
C PRO A 124 16.46 8.35 10.07
N THR A 125 16.02 8.45 8.82
CA THR A 125 15.11 9.47 8.31
C THR A 125 13.79 8.83 7.86
N TYR A 126 12.71 9.62 7.76
CA TYR A 126 11.42 9.12 7.27
C TYR A 126 11.54 8.54 5.85
N ALA A 127 12.43 9.12 5.04
CA ALA A 127 12.68 8.66 3.69
C ALA A 127 13.33 7.28 3.66
N GLU A 128 13.85 6.74 4.77
CA GLU A 128 14.42 5.38 4.89
C GLU A 128 13.47 4.39 5.58
N ASP A 129 12.22 4.78 5.89
CA ASP A 129 11.23 3.92 6.54
C ASP A 129 10.29 3.28 5.51
N THR A 130 10.20 1.94 5.52
CA THR A 130 9.28 1.21 4.63
C THR A 130 7.84 1.66 4.78
N GLU A 131 7.36 1.87 6.00
CA GLU A 131 5.95 2.20 6.22
C GLU A 131 5.64 3.61 5.74
N TRP A 132 6.59 4.53 5.92
CA TRP A 132 6.43 5.89 5.40
C TRP A 132 6.42 5.92 3.88
N GLN A 133 7.32 5.17 3.23
CA GLN A 133 7.35 5.06 1.78
C GLN A 133 6.07 4.42 1.21
N ALA A 134 5.55 3.38 1.87
CA ALA A 134 4.31 2.72 1.48
C ALA A 134 3.06 3.61 1.68
N ASP A 135 2.97 4.33 2.80
CA ASP A 135 1.91 5.32 3.03
C ASP A 135 1.93 6.44 1.98
N ALA A 136 3.13 6.95 1.66
CA ALA A 136 3.28 7.97 0.62
C ALA A 136 2.82 7.45 -0.74
N PHE A 137 3.17 6.20 -1.10
CA PHE A 137 2.68 5.57 -2.32
C PHE A 137 1.14 5.50 -2.36
N ALA A 138 0.53 5.04 -1.26
CA ALA A 138 -0.92 4.91 -1.16
C ALA A 138 -1.65 6.26 -1.27
N GLU A 139 -1.16 7.30 -0.59
CA GLU A 139 -1.71 8.65 -0.71
C GLU A 139 -1.60 9.18 -2.15
N TYR A 140 -0.45 9.02 -2.81
CA TYR A 140 -0.31 9.46 -4.20
C TYR A 140 -1.20 8.71 -5.18
N ALA A 141 -1.40 7.41 -4.97
CA ALA A 141 -2.36 6.62 -5.73
C ALA A 141 -3.79 7.14 -5.51
N LEU A 142 -4.20 7.38 -4.26
CA LEU A 142 -5.53 7.91 -3.95
C LEU A 142 -5.77 9.33 -4.49
N GLU A 143 -4.76 10.20 -4.43
CA GLU A 143 -4.80 11.53 -5.05
C GLU A 143 -5.07 11.42 -6.55
N PHE A 144 -4.36 10.54 -7.24
CA PHE A 144 -4.56 10.26 -8.66
C PHE A 144 -5.98 9.76 -8.96
N LEU A 145 -6.54 8.93 -8.07
CA LEU A 145 -7.92 8.45 -8.17
C LEU A 145 -8.97 9.51 -7.77
N GLY A 146 -8.55 10.71 -7.36
CA GLY A 146 -9.42 11.83 -7.02
C GLY A 146 -10.06 11.70 -5.63
N TYR A 147 -9.46 10.94 -4.72
CA TYR A 147 -9.79 10.99 -3.31
C TYR A 147 -9.10 12.17 -2.65
N GLU A 148 -9.74 12.71 -1.62
CA GLU A 148 -9.10 13.75 -0.81
C GLU A 148 -8.05 13.07 0.06
N THR A 149 -6.80 13.45 -0.17
CA THR A 149 -5.67 13.05 0.67
C THR A 149 -5.57 14.06 1.80
N LYS A 150 -5.80 13.60 3.02
CA LYS A 150 -5.56 14.41 4.21
C LYS A 150 -4.15 14.09 4.68
N GLN A 151 -3.18 14.87 4.22
CA GLN A 151 -2.04 15.16 5.09
C GLN A 151 -2.60 15.93 6.29
N LEU A 152 -3.06 15.25 7.35
CA LEU A 152 -3.43 15.77 8.69
C LEU A 152 -4.17 14.72 9.57
N ALA A 153 -3.86 13.42 9.48
CA ALA A 153 -4.14 12.52 10.60
C ALA A 153 -2.86 12.45 11.45
N PHE A 154 -2.79 13.28 12.49
CA PHE A 154 -1.87 13.03 13.59
C PHE A 154 -2.35 11.77 14.30
N GLU A 155 -1.86 10.61 13.89
CA GLU A 155 -1.91 9.43 14.75
C GLU A 155 -0.85 9.63 15.84
N PHE A 156 -1.32 10.06 17.02
CA PHE A 156 -0.53 10.03 18.24
C PHE A 156 -0.61 8.61 18.81
N TYR A 157 0.46 7.84 18.66
CA TYR A 157 0.77 6.69 19.52
C TYR A 157 1.57 7.15 20.74
#